data_AF-A0A202DV93-F1
#
_entry.id   AF-A0A202DV93-F1
#
_cell.length_a   1.000
_cell.length_b   1.000
_cell.length_c   1.000
_cell.angle_alpha   90.00
_cell.angle_beta   90.00
_cell.angle_gamma   90.00
#
_symmetry.space_group_name_H-M   'P 1'
#
loop_
_entity.id
_entity.type
_entity.pdbx_description
1 polymer ?
#
loop_
_entity_poly.entity_id
_entity_poly.type
_entity_poly.pdbx_seq_one_letter_code
_entity_poly.pdbx_strand_id
1 'polypeptide(L)'
;DKGVRVSSETPGTYSDTFQTFRMSIHEGNIVEPQVSTGEPLRTECHHFIDCIRDNKQPETDGKNGLEVVQILEALTHSLLDHGKPVNLWKQ
;
A
#
# COMPACT_ATOMS: atom_id res chain seq x y z
N ASP A 1 -21.67 30.95 5.45
CA ASP A 1 -21.71 31.34 6.87
C ASP A 1 -21.88 30.10 7.73
N LYS A 2 -20.78 29.62 8.34
CA LYS A 2 -20.72 28.78 9.55
C LYS A 2 -19.30 28.88 10.09
N GLY A 3 -19.08 29.86 10.96
CA GLY A 3 -17.79 30.07 11.61
C GLY A 3 -17.51 29.01 12.67
N VAL A 4 -16.38 28.31 12.54
CA VAL A 4 -15.78 27.54 13.64
C VAL A 4 -14.82 28.47 14.37
N ARG A 5 -15.09 28.75 15.65
CA ARG A 5 -14.18 29.50 16.51
C ARG A 5 -13.11 28.54 17.03
N VAL A 6 -11.85 28.78 16.63
CA VAL A 6 -10.69 28.06 17.15
C VAL A 6 -10.26 28.74 18.45
N SER A 7 -10.42 28.06 19.57
CA SER A 7 -9.77 28.43 20.83
C SER A 7 -8.33 27.93 20.81
N SER A 8 -7.39 28.85 21.01
CA SER A 8 -5.95 28.63 21.12
C SER A 8 -5.61 27.73 22.31
N GLU A 9 -4.84 26.66 22.10
CA GLU A 9 -3.58 26.31 22.81
C GLU A 9 -3.06 24.88 22.48
N THR A 10 -1.73 24.74 22.38
CA THR A 10 -0.85 23.54 22.22
C THR A 10 -0.56 22.95 20.81
N PRO A 11 0.66 22.39 20.57
CA PRO A 11 1.44 22.55 19.35
C PRO A 11 1.43 21.31 18.46
N GLY A 12 1.38 21.54 17.15
CA GLY A 12 1.48 20.50 16.14
C GLY A 12 0.44 20.75 15.07
N THR A 13 0.88 21.36 13.97
CA THR A 13 0.06 21.68 12.80
C THR A 13 -0.41 20.40 12.11
N TYR A 14 -1.41 19.72 12.65
CA TYR A 14 -2.06 18.58 12.00
C TYR A 14 -3.21 19.09 11.12
N SER A 15 -2.92 19.36 9.85
CA SER A 15 -3.94 19.68 8.85
C SER A 15 -4.38 18.39 8.15
N ASP A 16 -5.65 18.03 8.26
CA ASP A 16 -6.25 16.82 7.66
C ASP A 16 -6.55 17.05 6.17
N THR A 17 -5.50 17.23 5.38
CA THR A 17 -5.60 17.43 3.94
C THR A 17 -4.57 16.56 3.25
N PHE A 18 -4.90 16.02 2.07
CA PHE A 18 -3.98 15.21 1.27
C PHE A 18 -2.63 15.89 1.05
N GLN A 19 -2.61 17.22 0.85
CA GLN A 19 -1.39 18.00 0.81
C GLN A 19 -0.57 17.89 2.10
N THR A 20 -1.17 17.99 3.28
CA THR A 20 -0.44 17.89 4.55
C THR A 20 0.06 16.48 4.83
N PHE A 21 -0.67 15.44 4.43
CA PHE A 21 -0.21 14.04 4.50
C PHE A 21 0.98 13.78 3.57
N ARG A 22 1.00 14.40 2.38
CA ARG A 22 2.17 14.37 1.49
C ARG A 22 3.35 15.18 2.05
N MET A 23 3.07 16.13 2.94
CA MET A 23 4.04 16.98 3.62
C MET A 23 4.38 16.53 5.04
N SER A 24 3.84 15.41 5.55
CA SER A 24 4.28 14.87 6.83
C SER A 24 5.72 14.39 6.64
N ILE A 25 6.63 15.30 7.00
CA ILE A 25 8.06 15.17 6.93
C ILE A 25 8.42 13.90 7.68
N HIS A 26 8.85 12.87 6.96
CA HIS A 26 9.56 11.78 7.58
C HIS A 26 10.96 12.30 7.87
N GLU A 27 11.34 12.47 9.15
CA GLU A 27 12.75 12.64 9.51
C GLU A 27 13.47 11.32 9.18
N GLY A 28 14.07 11.26 7.99
CA GLY A 28 14.79 10.08 7.49
C GLY A 28 15.28 10.27 6.06
N ASN A 29 16.39 9.62 5.71
CA ASN A 29 16.90 9.62 4.34
C ASN A 29 15.99 8.76 3.46
N ILE A 30 15.23 9.40 2.57
CA ILE A 30 14.52 8.71 1.49
C ILE A 30 15.54 8.45 0.38
N VAL A 31 15.90 7.19 0.17
CA VAL A 31 16.71 6.77 -0.98
C VAL A 31 15.75 6.19 -2.00
N GLU A 32 15.68 6.80 -3.16
CA GLU A 32 15.00 6.22 -4.32
C GLU A 32 16.03 5.38 -5.09
N PRO A 33 15.99 4.04 -4.97
CA PRO A 33 16.94 3.19 -5.67
C PRO A 33 16.74 3.32 -7.18
N GLN A 34 17.84 3.48 -7.91
CA GLN A 34 17.81 3.47 -9.37
C GLN A 34 17.54 2.03 -9.84
N VAL A 35 16.32 1.76 -10.26
CA VAL A 35 15.93 0.48 -10.86
C VAL A 35 16.04 0.59 -12.38
N SER A 36 16.56 -0.44 -13.04
CA SER A 36 16.69 -0.43 -14.49
C SER A 36 15.32 -0.28 -15.15
N THR A 37 15.17 0.75 -15.99
CA THR A 37 13.95 0.98 -16.77
C THR A 37 13.90 -0.01 -17.93
N GLY A 38 13.19 -1.12 -17.77
CA GLY A 38 12.83 -2.06 -18.83
C GLY A 38 11.38 -1.89 -19.27
N GLU A 39 10.95 -2.66 -20.27
CA GLU A 39 9.52 -2.82 -20.57
C GLU A 39 8.93 -3.82 -19.55
N PRO A 40 8.10 -3.38 -18.58
CA PRO A 40 7.71 -4.24 -17.46
C PRO A 40 6.88 -5.43 -17.92
N LEU A 41 5.88 -5.20 -18.78
CA LEU A 41 4.99 -6.26 -19.27
C LEU A 41 5.76 -7.36 -20.02
N ARG A 42 6.74 -6.98 -20.85
CA ARG A 42 7.58 -7.96 -21.54
C ARG A 42 8.44 -8.76 -20.57
N THR A 43 8.97 -8.11 -19.53
CA THR A 43 9.76 -8.79 -18.48
C THR A 43 8.91 -9.83 -17.76
N GLU A 44 7.70 -9.46 -17.34
CA GLU A 44 6.73 -10.36 -16.72
C GLU A 44 6.36 -11.55 -17.64
N CYS A 45 6.04 -11.29 -18.90
CA CYS A 45 5.70 -12.35 -19.86
C CYS A 45 6.87 -13.31 -20.13
N HIS A 46 8.11 -12.81 -20.17
CA HIS A 46 9.28 -13.68 -20.31
C HIS A 46 9.44 -14.57 -19.08
N HIS A 47 9.37 -13.99 -17.88
CA HIS A 47 9.45 -14.73 -16.62
C HIS A 47 8.38 -15.82 -16.52
N PHE A 48 7.14 -15.53 -16.91
CA PHE A 48 6.06 -16.51 -16.95
C PHE A 48 6.39 -17.69 -17.87
N ILE A 49 6.89 -17.43 -19.08
CA ILE A 49 7.26 -18.47 -20.04
C ILE A 49 8.44 -19.30 -19.50
N ASP A 50 9.44 -18.66 -18.91
CA ASP A 50 10.61 -19.35 -18.34
C ASP A 50 10.22 -20.25 -17.17
N CYS A 51 9.30 -19.81 -16.31
CA CYS A 51 8.78 -20.62 -15.21
C CYS A 51 8.08 -21.89 -15.72
N ILE A 52 7.29 -21.78 -16.80
CA ILE A 52 6.63 -22.94 -17.42
C ILE A 52 7.67 -23.90 -18.03
N ARG A 53 8.62 -23.37 -18.79
CA ARG A 53 9.62 -24.19 -19.51
C ARG A 53 10.54 -24.95 -18.56
N ASP A 54 10.98 -24.28 -17.51
CA ASP A 54 11.98 -24.81 -16.58
C ASP A 54 11.36 -25.43 -15.33
N ASN A 55 10.02 -25.46 -15.24
CA ASN A 55 9.27 -25.89 -14.06
C ASN A 55 9.75 -25.18 -12.77
N LYS A 56 9.97 -23.87 -12.87
CA LYS A 56 10.40 -23.01 -11.75
C LYS A 56 9.17 -22.44 -11.04
N GLN A 57 9.30 -22.27 -9.73
CA GLN A 57 8.32 -21.50 -8.95
C GLN A 57 8.44 -20.02 -9.35
N PRO A 58 7.34 -19.37 -9.78
CA PRO A 58 7.38 -17.94 -10.06
C PRO A 58 7.53 -17.14 -8.76
N GLU A 59 8.22 -15.99 -8.84
CA GLU A 59 8.36 -15.05 -7.72
C GLU A 59 7.00 -14.59 -7.15
N THR A 60 6.01 -14.38 -8.03
CA THR A 60 4.63 -14.07 -7.67
C THR A 60 3.72 -15.22 -8.08
N ASP A 61 3.47 -16.15 -7.15
CA ASP A 61 2.64 -17.33 -7.39
C ASP A 61 1.16 -17.14 -7.00
N GLY A 62 0.35 -18.19 -7.16
CA GLY A 62 -1.06 -18.16 -6.79
C GLY A 62 -1.32 -17.95 -5.29
N LYS A 63 -0.38 -18.34 -4.41
CA LYS A 63 -0.51 -18.13 -2.96
C LYS A 63 -0.31 -16.66 -2.61
N ASN A 64 0.71 -16.03 -3.20
CA ASN A 64 0.90 -14.58 -3.10
C ASN A 64 -0.36 -13.83 -3.58
N GLY A 65 -0.93 -14.25 -4.71
CA GLY A 65 -2.19 -13.67 -5.21
C GLY A 65 -3.37 -13.82 -4.25
N LEU A 66 -3.52 -15.00 -3.63
CA LEU A 66 -4.56 -15.25 -2.64
C LEU A 66 -4.40 -14.35 -1.40
N GLU A 67 -3.19 -14.25 -0.86
CA GLU A 67 -2.89 -13.41 0.31
C GLU A 67 -3.22 -11.94 0.05
N VAL A 68 -2.87 -11.43 -1.15
CA VAL A 68 -3.22 -10.06 -1.56
C VAL A 68 -4.73 -9.85 -1.57
N VAL A 69 -5.49 -10.77 -2.16
CA VAL A 69 -6.95 -10.65 -2.22
C VAL A 69 -7.57 -10.69 -0.82
N GLN A 70 -7.13 -11.60 0.06
CA GLN A 70 -7.60 -11.67 1.45
C GLN A 70 -7.36 -10.37 2.22
N ILE A 71 -6.20 -9.74 2.02
CA ILE A 71 -5.89 -8.44 2.63
C ILE A 71 -6.84 -7.35 2.10
N LEU A 72 -7.07 -7.29 0.78
CA LEU A 72 -7.97 -6.31 0.18
C LEU A 72 -9.43 -6.49 0.65
N GLU A 73 -9.88 -7.71 0.83
CA GLU A 73 -11.20 -8.02 1.41
C GLU A 73 -11.29 -7.55 2.86
N ALA A 74 -10.29 -7.83 3.69
CA ALA A 74 -10.25 -7.41 5.08
C ALA A 74 -10.18 -5.88 5.23
N LEU A 75 -9.43 -5.20 4.36
CA LEU A 75 -9.41 -3.73 4.29
C LEU A 75 -10.79 -3.18 3.95
N THR A 76 -11.49 -3.81 3.01
CA THR A 76 -12.87 -3.43 2.65
C THR A 76 -13.81 -3.59 3.84
N HIS A 77 -13.75 -4.70 4.56
CA HIS A 77 -14.53 -4.91 5.78
C HIS A 77 -14.19 -3.88 6.87
N SER A 78 -12.91 -3.61 7.09
CA SER A 78 -12.47 -2.60 8.05
C SER A 78 -13.04 -1.23 7.72
N LEU A 79 -13.01 -0.83 6.45
CA LEU A 79 -13.53 0.45 5.99
C LEU A 79 -15.05 0.57 6.24
N LEU A 80 -15.80 -0.48 5.94
CA LEU A 80 -17.25 -0.53 6.21
C LEU A 80 -17.56 -0.48 7.71
N ASP A 81 -16.71 -1.05 8.54
CA ASP A 81 -16.82 -1.06 9.99
C ASP A 81 -16.13 0.16 10.67
N HIS A 82 -16.00 1.28 9.96
CA HIS A 82 -15.42 2.53 10.46
C HIS A 82 -13.96 2.39 10.96
N GLY A 83 -13.15 1.62 10.25
CA GLY A 83 -11.73 1.42 10.53
C GLY A 83 -11.45 0.43 11.65
N LYS A 84 -12.42 -0.42 12.03
CA LYS A 84 -12.16 -1.48 13.03
C LYS A 84 -11.12 -2.48 12.50
N PRO A 85 -10.18 -2.94 13.35
CA PRO A 85 -9.23 -3.96 12.95
C PRO A 85 -9.92 -5.26 12.52
N VAL A 86 -9.50 -5.83 11.39
CA VAL A 86 -9.95 -7.13 10.89
C VAL A 86 -8.80 -8.12 11.00
N ASN A 87 -9.07 -9.31 11.54
CA ASN A 87 -8.06 -10.36 11.65
C ASN A 87 -7.90 -11.06 10.29
N LEU A 88 -6.67 -11.02 9.74
CA LEU A 88 -6.30 -11.65 8.46
C LEU A 88 -6.02 -13.15 8.60
N TRP A 89 -5.61 -13.59 9.79
CA TRP A 89 -5.13 -14.93 10.07
C TRP A 89 -6.16 -15.65 10.96
N LYS A 90 -7.31 -15.96 10.38
CA LYS A 90 -8.23 -16.90 11.01
C LYS A 90 -7.78 -18.32 10.70
N GLN A 91 -7.38 -19.05 11.75
CA GLN A 91 -7.27 -20.51 11.75
C GLN A 91 -8.65 -21.15 11.61
#